data_AF-A0A0M3K4W8-F1
#
_entry.id   AF-A0A0M3K4W8-F1
#
_cell.length_a   1.000
_cell.length_b   1.000
_cell.length_c   1.000
_cell.angle_alpha   90.00
_cell.angle_beta   90.00
_cell.angle_gamma   90.00
#
_symmetry.space_group_name_H-M   'P 1'
#
loop_
_entity.id
_entity.type
_entity.pdbx_description
1 polymer ?
#
loop_
_entity_poly.entity_id
_entity_poly.type
_entity_poly.pdbx_seq_one_letter_code
_entity_poly.pdbx_strand_id
1 'polypeptide(L)'
;MDNVLNIPLDDPEKEAEKALLYRVVEVGDESEPFTDEVANAVISLWNDSAVKKAYDMRSEYQLNDSAKYFLDSVARINEPGYRPTEQDILYSRVATTGVVEVKFKIKELDFRVFDVGGQRSERRKWIHCFDNVESIIFITAISEYDQVLFEDETTNRMIESMQLFSSICNSTWFLSTAMILFLNKKDLFMEKIQRVNITTAFPDYEGGQNYDEAVNYIKLKFSELNLNPDKKTIYMHETCATDTNQVQLVITSVIDTIIQKNLQKAGMM
;
A
#
# COMPACT_ATOMS: atom_id res chain seq x y z
N MET A 1 -16.97 -5.95 18.81
CA MET A 1 -15.65 -5.27 18.65
C MET A 1 -15.39 -4.59 19.97
N ASP A 2 -14.56 -5.19 20.82
CA ASP A 2 -14.14 -4.50 22.04
C ASP A 2 -13.38 -3.23 21.65
N ASN A 3 -13.66 -2.14 22.35
CA ASN A 3 -13.16 -0.81 22.06
C ASN A 3 -11.64 -0.79 22.25
N VAL A 4 -10.88 -1.10 21.20
CA VAL A 4 -9.40 -1.29 21.25
C VAL A 4 -8.71 -0.12 21.97
N LEU A 5 -9.23 1.10 21.80
CA LEU A 5 -8.65 2.32 22.34
C LEU A 5 -9.37 2.89 23.58
N ASN A 6 -10.58 2.41 23.91
CA ASN A 6 -11.42 2.95 25.00
C ASN A 6 -11.51 4.49 25.06
N ILE A 7 -11.60 5.16 23.91
CA ILE A 7 -11.72 6.62 23.82
C ILE A 7 -13.22 6.98 23.71
N PRO A 8 -13.83 7.63 24.71
CA PRO A 8 -15.20 8.13 24.58
C PRO A 8 -15.24 9.31 23.60
N LEU A 9 -16.39 9.52 22.95
CA LEU A 9 -16.62 10.72 22.15
C LEU A 9 -16.48 11.97 23.03
N ASP A 10 -15.93 13.03 22.45
CA ASP A 10 -15.76 14.30 23.16
C ASP A 10 -17.11 15.00 23.36
N ASP A 11 -18.00 14.88 22.36
CA ASP A 11 -19.38 15.33 22.42
C ASP A 11 -20.35 14.15 22.65
N PRO A 12 -20.98 14.04 23.84
CA PRO A 12 -21.95 12.99 24.13
C PRO A 12 -23.20 13.04 23.24
N GLU A 13 -23.55 14.19 22.66
CA GLU A 13 -24.72 14.32 21.78
C GLU A 13 -24.53 13.53 20.48
N LYS A 14 -23.27 13.30 20.06
CA LYS A 14 -22.91 12.52 18.87
C LYS A 14 -23.05 11.00 19.05
N GLU A 15 -23.38 10.50 20.24
CA GLU A 15 -23.69 9.08 20.42
C GLU A 15 -24.91 8.64 19.58
N ALA A 16 -25.86 9.55 19.32
CA ALA A 16 -26.97 9.26 18.41
C ALA A 16 -26.52 9.10 16.96
N GLU A 17 -25.60 9.95 16.48
CA GLU A 17 -25.00 9.85 15.15
C GLU A 17 -24.19 8.56 14.99
N LYS A 18 -23.42 8.21 16.01
CA LYS A 18 -22.69 6.94 16.07
C LYS A 18 -23.65 5.76 15.98
N ALA A 19 -24.72 5.75 16.78
CA ALA A 19 -25.73 4.70 16.75
C ALA A 19 -26.41 4.57 15.38
N LEU A 20 -26.66 5.69 14.68
CA LEU A 20 -27.17 5.69 13.31
C LEU A 20 -26.21 4.97 12.36
N LEU A 21 -24.91 5.28 12.38
CA LEU A 21 -23.92 4.63 11.52
C LEU A 21 -23.78 3.14 11.82
N TYR A 22 -23.78 2.74 13.10
CA TYR A 22 -23.79 1.32 13.47
C TYR A 22 -25.01 0.62 12.90
N ARG A 23 -26.20 1.23 13.00
CA ARG A 23 -27.42 0.65 12.46
C ARG A 23 -27.35 0.45 10.94
N VAL A 24 -26.82 1.41 10.18
CA VAL A 24 -26.64 1.27 8.72
C VAL A 24 -25.83 0.03 8.37
N VAL A 25 -24.73 -0.20 9.10
CA VAL A 25 -23.88 -1.39 8.92
C VAL A 25 -24.57 -2.66 9.38
N GLU A 26 -25.31 -2.63 10.49
CA GLU A 26 -26.03 -3.79 11.02
C GLU A 26 -27.13 -4.28 10.07
N VAL A 27 -27.78 -3.37 9.34
CA VAL A 27 -28.83 -3.73 8.37
C VAL A 27 -28.29 -4.04 6.98
N GLY A 28 -27.00 -3.79 6.71
CA GLY A 28 -26.35 -4.07 5.43
C GLY A 28 -26.51 -2.97 4.37
N ASP A 29 -26.87 -1.76 4.77
CA ASP A 29 -27.13 -0.63 3.86
C ASP A 29 -25.86 0.21 3.61
N GLU A 30 -24.67 -0.22 4.06
CA GLU A 30 -23.42 0.53 3.91
C GLU A 30 -22.92 0.68 2.47
N SER A 31 -23.50 -0.09 1.54
CA SER A 31 -23.22 -0.01 0.10
C SER A 31 -24.25 0.84 -0.67
N GLU A 32 -25.33 1.27 -0.01
CA GLU A 32 -26.34 2.14 -0.62
C GLU A 32 -25.87 3.60 -0.67
N PRO A 33 -26.42 4.43 -1.57
CA PRO A 33 -26.13 5.86 -1.59
C PRO A 33 -26.41 6.49 -0.22
N PHE A 34 -25.50 7.36 0.23
CA PHE A 34 -25.70 8.09 1.47
C PHE A 34 -26.99 8.91 1.43
N THR A 35 -27.73 8.87 2.53
CA THR A 35 -28.72 9.90 2.82
C THR A 35 -28.00 11.12 3.40
N ASP A 36 -28.60 12.30 3.32
CA ASP A 36 -28.05 13.51 3.94
C ASP A 36 -27.85 13.32 5.45
N GLU A 37 -28.71 12.55 6.11
CA GLU A 37 -28.58 12.23 7.54
C GLU A 37 -27.30 11.43 7.82
N VAL A 38 -27.03 10.38 7.03
CA VAL A 38 -25.82 9.55 7.16
C VAL A 38 -24.57 10.38 6.83
N ALA A 39 -24.59 11.13 5.73
CA ALA A 39 -23.45 11.96 5.34
C ALA A 39 -23.11 13.01 6.41
N ASN A 40 -24.11 13.69 6.98
CA ASN A 40 -23.91 14.66 8.06
C ASN A 40 -23.38 14.00 9.33
N ALA A 41 -23.89 12.82 9.70
CA ALA A 41 -23.39 12.05 10.85
C ALA A 41 -21.90 11.69 10.67
N VAL A 42 -21.49 11.21 9.48
CA VAL A 42 -20.08 10.90 9.20
C VAL A 42 -19.22 12.16 9.31
N ILE A 43 -19.64 13.29 8.75
CA ILE A 43 -18.91 14.56 8.81
C ILE A 43 -18.78 15.05 10.26
N SER A 44 -19.86 15.00 11.03
CA SER A 44 -19.91 15.46 12.43
C SER A 44 -18.99 14.62 13.33
N LEU A 45 -19.06 13.29 13.21
CA LEU A 45 -18.16 12.37 13.93
C LEU A 45 -16.71 12.53 13.47
N TRP A 46 -16.45 12.70 12.18
CA TRP A 46 -15.09 12.89 11.68
C TRP A 46 -14.44 14.18 12.21
N ASN A 47 -15.23 15.19 12.58
CA ASN A 47 -14.78 16.41 13.21
C ASN A 47 -14.70 16.33 14.75
N ASP A 48 -15.09 15.21 15.35
CA ASP A 48 -14.94 14.98 16.78
C ASP A 48 -13.47 14.80 17.18
N SER A 49 -13.05 15.45 18.27
CA SER A 49 -11.65 15.43 18.70
C SER A 49 -11.20 14.03 19.13
N ALA A 50 -12.11 13.22 19.71
CA ALA A 50 -11.83 11.84 20.07
C ALA A 50 -11.66 10.95 18.84
N VAL A 51 -12.46 11.15 17.80
CA VAL A 51 -12.34 10.41 16.52
C VAL A 51 -11.05 10.79 15.80
N LYS A 52 -10.67 12.07 15.79
CA LYS A 52 -9.36 12.49 15.26
C LYS A 52 -8.20 11.85 16.03
N LYS A 53 -8.30 11.80 17.37
CA LYS A 53 -7.30 11.12 18.23
C LYS A 53 -7.23 9.63 17.94
N ALA A 54 -8.37 8.96 17.78
CA ALA A 54 -8.41 7.55 17.38
C ALA A 54 -7.74 7.34 16.01
N TYR A 55 -7.97 8.25 15.05
CA TYR A 55 -7.29 8.20 13.74
C TYR A 55 -5.77 8.43 13.83
N ASP A 56 -5.29 9.25 14.75
CA ASP A 56 -3.85 9.40 14.99
C ASP A 56 -3.22 8.10 15.51
N MET A 57 -4.00 7.25 16.19
CA MET A 57 -3.61 5.93 16.69
C MET A 57 -3.91 4.78 15.70
N ARG A 58 -4.16 5.10 14.42
CA ARG A 58 -4.53 4.13 13.36
C ARG A 58 -3.55 3.00 13.08
N SER A 59 -2.35 2.99 13.67
CA SER A 59 -1.45 1.82 13.60
C SER A 59 -1.78 0.74 14.62
N GLU A 60 -2.55 1.06 15.66
CA GLU A 60 -2.95 0.12 16.71
C GLU A 60 -4.12 -0.78 16.31
N TYR A 61 -4.78 -0.47 15.19
CA TYR A 61 -5.91 -1.24 14.66
C TYR A 61 -5.92 -1.21 13.12
N GLN A 62 -6.82 -1.98 12.52
CA GLN A 62 -6.90 -2.12 11.07
C GLN A 62 -7.75 -0.99 10.47
N LEU A 63 -7.10 -0.03 9.80
CA LEU A 63 -7.77 1.05 9.08
C LEU A 63 -7.24 1.15 7.64
N ASN A 64 -8.11 1.52 6.70
CA ASN A 64 -7.71 1.81 5.33
C ASN A 64 -6.90 3.11 5.27
N ASP A 65 -5.77 3.10 4.54
CA ASP A 65 -4.95 4.30 4.39
C ASP A 65 -5.70 5.47 3.72
N SER A 66 -6.63 5.14 2.81
CA SER A 66 -7.50 6.09 2.13
C SER A 66 -8.63 6.64 3.02
N ALA A 67 -8.76 6.19 4.27
CA ALA A 67 -9.88 6.59 5.15
C ALA A 67 -9.99 8.10 5.27
N LYS A 68 -8.88 8.79 5.57
CA LYS A 68 -8.86 10.26 5.68
C LYS A 68 -9.30 10.94 4.38
N TYR A 69 -8.82 10.48 3.23
CA TYR A 69 -9.17 11.05 1.93
C TYR A 69 -10.69 11.04 1.69
N PHE A 70 -11.34 9.90 1.94
CA PHE A 70 -12.79 9.76 1.76
C PHE A 70 -13.57 10.48 2.85
N LEU A 71 -13.15 10.41 4.12
CA LEU A 71 -13.80 11.08 5.24
C LEU A 71 -13.74 12.61 5.14
N ASP A 72 -12.64 13.16 4.60
CA ASP A 72 -12.54 14.59 4.29
C ASP A 72 -13.41 14.99 3.08
N SER A 73 -13.80 14.03 2.24
CA SER A 73 -14.52 14.26 0.98
C SER A 73 -16.02 13.92 1.03
N VAL A 74 -16.57 13.53 2.18
CA VAL A 74 -17.96 13.03 2.30
C VAL A 74 -18.97 13.99 1.70
N ALA A 75 -18.83 15.30 1.96
CA ALA A 75 -19.72 16.31 1.42
C ALA A 75 -19.77 16.29 -0.12
N ARG A 76 -18.60 16.21 -0.78
CA ARG A 76 -18.48 16.11 -2.24
C ARG A 76 -19.04 14.78 -2.77
N ILE A 77 -18.79 13.69 -2.06
CA ILE A 77 -19.23 12.34 -2.46
C ILE A 77 -20.76 12.20 -2.36
N ASN A 78 -21.38 12.91 -1.41
CA ASN A 78 -22.84 12.91 -1.21
C ASN A 78 -23.60 13.87 -2.18
N GLU A 79 -22.90 14.66 -3.00
CA GLU A 79 -23.58 15.57 -3.93
C GLU A 79 -24.44 14.80 -4.96
N PRO A 80 -25.67 15.29 -5.28
CA PRO A 80 -26.50 14.67 -6.30
C PRO A 80 -25.78 14.60 -7.66
N GLY A 81 -25.67 13.38 -8.20
CA GLY A 81 -25.00 13.14 -9.48
C GLY A 81 -23.47 13.02 -9.37
N TYR A 82 -22.93 12.84 -8.16
CA TYR A 82 -21.52 12.52 -7.93
C TYR A 82 -21.01 11.46 -8.90
N ARG A 83 -19.83 11.75 -9.48
CA ARG A 83 -19.05 10.82 -10.29
C ARG A 83 -17.65 10.76 -9.70
N PRO A 84 -17.11 9.55 -9.42
CA PRO A 84 -15.76 9.40 -8.93
C PRO A 84 -14.74 10.08 -9.85
N THR A 85 -13.87 10.87 -9.25
CA THR A 85 -12.70 11.41 -9.93
C THR A 85 -11.66 10.31 -10.13
N GLU A 86 -10.67 10.55 -11.00
CA GLU A 86 -9.53 9.62 -11.13
C GLU A 86 -8.83 9.39 -9.79
N GLN A 87 -8.76 10.42 -8.94
CA GLN A 87 -8.18 10.32 -7.61
C GLN A 87 -9.03 9.42 -6.69
N ASP A 88 -10.37 9.52 -6.73
CA ASP A 88 -11.26 8.62 -5.97
C ASP A 88 -11.05 7.16 -6.38
N ILE A 89 -10.91 6.92 -7.69
CA ILE A 89 -10.64 5.58 -8.22
C ILE A 89 -9.30 5.06 -7.71
N LEU A 90 -8.24 5.88 -7.74
CA LEU A 90 -6.91 5.50 -7.25
C LEU A 90 -6.86 5.25 -5.73
N TYR A 91 -7.66 5.98 -4.94
CA TYR A 91 -7.75 5.76 -3.49
C TYR A 91 -8.72 4.63 -3.11
N SER A 92 -9.58 4.19 -4.02
CA SER A 92 -10.51 3.10 -3.77
C SER A 92 -9.75 1.80 -3.48
N ARG A 93 -10.21 1.03 -2.49
CA ARG A 93 -9.57 -0.22 -2.10
C ARG A 93 -10.49 -1.39 -2.42
N VAL A 94 -10.07 -2.21 -3.36
CA VAL A 94 -10.66 -3.54 -3.62
C VAL A 94 -9.53 -4.55 -3.53
N ALA A 95 -9.69 -5.57 -2.67
CA ALA A 95 -8.67 -6.60 -2.54
C ALA A 95 -8.61 -7.44 -3.82
N THR A 96 -7.48 -7.44 -4.51
CA THR A 96 -7.27 -8.30 -5.68
C THR A 96 -7.34 -9.77 -5.28
N THR A 97 -8.27 -10.50 -5.87
CA THR A 97 -8.37 -11.95 -5.76
C THR A 97 -7.99 -12.61 -7.08
N GLY A 98 -7.06 -13.56 -7.04
CA GLY A 98 -6.57 -14.26 -8.20
C GLY A 98 -5.45 -13.52 -8.93
N VAL A 99 -5.44 -13.70 -10.26
CA VAL A 99 -4.45 -13.14 -11.18
C VAL A 99 -5.20 -12.37 -12.26
N VAL A 100 -4.86 -11.09 -12.41
CA VAL A 100 -5.44 -10.20 -13.42
C VAL A 100 -4.38 -9.89 -14.46
N GLU A 101 -4.69 -10.14 -15.73
CA GLU A 101 -3.81 -9.81 -16.86
C GLU A 101 -4.26 -8.50 -17.50
N VAL A 102 -3.34 -7.55 -17.63
CA VAL A 102 -3.55 -6.28 -18.34
C VAL A 102 -2.57 -6.18 -19.50
N LYS A 103 -3.09 -5.88 -20.68
CA LYS A 103 -2.29 -5.69 -21.91
C LYS A 103 -2.39 -4.26 -22.37
N PHE A 104 -1.26 -3.62 -22.57
CA PHE A 104 -1.19 -2.27 -23.11
C PHE A 104 0.11 -2.08 -23.88
N LYS A 105 0.18 -1.01 -24.66
CA LYS A 105 1.36 -0.66 -25.45
C LYS A 105 1.96 0.64 -24.93
N ILE A 106 3.27 0.65 -24.70
CA ILE A 106 4.03 1.87 -24.41
C ILE A 106 5.08 2.02 -25.50
N LYS A 107 5.03 3.15 -26.22
CA LYS A 107 5.80 3.36 -27.45
C LYS A 107 5.49 2.21 -28.44
N GLU A 108 6.51 1.49 -28.91
CA GLU A 108 6.37 0.35 -29.82
C GLU A 108 6.44 -1.02 -29.11
N LEU A 109 6.42 -1.03 -27.78
CA LEU A 109 6.56 -2.26 -26.98
C LEU A 109 5.20 -2.69 -26.42
N ASP A 110 4.86 -3.95 -26.63
CA ASP A 110 3.70 -4.60 -26.04
C ASP A 110 4.03 -5.06 -24.62
N PHE A 111 3.26 -4.58 -23.64
CA PHE A 111 3.37 -4.95 -22.24
C PHE A 111 2.23 -5.89 -21.85
N ARG A 112 2.60 -6.91 -21.07
CA ARG A 112 1.68 -7.86 -20.46
C ARG A 112 1.96 -7.88 -18.96
N VAL A 113 1.13 -7.18 -18.20
CA VAL A 113 1.28 -7.03 -16.75
C VAL A 113 0.34 -7.99 -16.04
N PHE A 114 0.86 -8.71 -15.06
CA PHE A 114 0.10 -9.58 -14.19
C PHE A 114 0.02 -8.95 -12.80
N ASP A 115 -1.18 -8.54 -12.41
CA ASP A 115 -1.48 -8.15 -11.03
C ASP A 115 -1.96 -9.37 -10.25
N VAL A 116 -1.39 -9.58 -9.06
CA VAL A 116 -1.64 -10.76 -8.23
C VAL A 116 -1.96 -10.37 -6.80
N GLY A 117 -2.92 -11.05 -6.20
CA GLY A 117 -3.27 -10.81 -4.80
C GLY A 117 -2.08 -11.05 -3.85
N GLY A 118 -1.78 -10.07 -3.00
CA GLY A 118 -0.63 -10.11 -2.07
C GLY A 118 -0.87 -10.87 -0.75
N GLN A 119 -2.14 -11.09 -0.39
CA GLN A 119 -2.54 -11.77 0.85
C GLN A 119 -2.08 -13.23 0.87
N ARG A 120 -1.84 -13.77 2.07
CA ARG A 120 -1.31 -15.14 2.21
C ARG A 120 -2.17 -16.21 1.51
N SER A 121 -3.49 -16.04 1.50
CA SER A 121 -4.45 -16.91 0.80
C SER A 121 -4.26 -16.95 -0.73
N GLU A 122 -3.77 -15.86 -1.31
CA GLU A 122 -3.68 -15.67 -2.76
C GLU A 122 -2.34 -16.14 -3.34
N ARG A 123 -1.28 -16.22 -2.52
CA ARG A 123 0.09 -16.52 -2.97
C ARG A 123 0.26 -17.87 -3.65
N ARG A 124 -0.57 -18.87 -3.32
CA ARG A 124 -0.53 -20.18 -4.00
C ARG A 124 -0.87 -20.07 -5.50
N LYS A 125 -1.60 -19.03 -5.90
CA LYS A 125 -2.03 -18.79 -7.28
C LYS A 125 -0.93 -18.14 -8.13
N TRP A 126 0.12 -17.60 -7.50
CA TRP A 126 1.20 -16.90 -8.21
C TRP A 126 1.97 -17.81 -9.17
N ILE A 127 2.05 -19.11 -8.89
CA ILE A 127 2.73 -20.07 -9.78
C ILE A 127 2.17 -20.06 -11.21
N HIS A 128 0.91 -19.63 -11.39
CA HIS A 128 0.26 -19.51 -12.70
C HIS A 128 0.84 -18.39 -13.58
N CYS A 129 1.62 -17.47 -13.03
CA CYS A 129 2.24 -16.37 -13.77
C CYS A 129 3.78 -16.39 -13.74
N PHE A 130 4.41 -17.50 -13.33
CA PHE A 130 5.88 -17.59 -13.17
C PHE A 130 6.61 -17.94 -14.47
N ASP A 131 5.90 -18.32 -15.52
CA ASP A 131 6.50 -18.70 -16.80
C ASP A 131 6.89 -17.49 -17.65
N ASN A 132 8.12 -17.48 -18.16
CA ASN A 132 8.69 -16.45 -19.02
C ASN A 132 8.54 -15.01 -18.52
N VAL A 133 8.80 -14.77 -17.23
CA VAL A 133 8.75 -13.42 -16.64
C VAL A 133 10.06 -12.66 -16.92
N GLU A 134 9.98 -11.58 -17.70
CA GLU A 134 11.12 -10.71 -17.98
C GLU A 134 11.53 -9.87 -16.77
N SER A 135 10.55 -9.41 -15.99
CA SER A 135 10.75 -8.49 -14.86
C SER A 135 9.70 -8.66 -13.78
N ILE A 136 10.12 -8.48 -12.54
CA ILE A 136 9.23 -8.46 -11.36
C ILE A 136 9.26 -7.07 -10.78
N ILE A 137 8.08 -6.50 -10.55
CA ILE A 137 7.89 -5.31 -9.74
C ILE A 137 7.35 -5.78 -8.39
N PHE A 138 8.21 -5.81 -7.39
CA PHE A 138 7.81 -6.07 -6.01
C PHE A 138 7.44 -4.75 -5.34
N ILE A 139 6.29 -4.69 -4.69
CA ILE A 139 5.80 -3.49 -4.01
C ILE A 139 5.78 -3.76 -2.51
N THR A 140 6.45 -2.91 -1.74
CA THR A 140 6.38 -2.91 -0.27
C THR A 140 5.87 -1.57 0.22
N ALA A 141 4.98 -1.58 1.20
CA ALA A 141 4.45 -0.36 1.82
C ALA A 141 5.38 0.07 2.95
N ILE A 142 6.24 1.06 2.69
CA ILE A 142 7.23 1.46 3.69
C ILE A 142 6.62 2.10 4.92
N SER A 143 5.40 2.63 4.81
CA SER A 143 4.64 3.20 5.94
C SER A 143 4.11 2.16 6.93
N GLU A 144 4.20 0.86 6.66
CA GLU A 144 3.58 -0.20 7.50
C GLU A 144 4.55 -0.83 8.51
N TYR A 145 5.69 -0.18 8.78
CA TYR A 145 6.71 -0.68 9.71
C TYR A 145 6.24 -0.82 11.16
N ASP A 146 5.20 -0.11 11.57
CA ASP A 146 4.63 -0.17 12.93
C ASP A 146 3.28 -0.92 12.97
N GLN A 147 2.94 -1.67 11.91
CA GLN A 147 1.65 -2.35 11.79
C GLN A 147 1.81 -3.88 11.78
N VAL A 148 0.75 -4.57 12.20
CA VAL A 148 0.62 -6.03 12.11
C VAL A 148 -0.31 -6.45 10.97
N LEU A 149 -0.11 -7.67 10.46
CA LEU A 149 -0.93 -8.24 9.40
C LEU A 149 -2.40 -8.30 9.82
N PHE A 150 -3.28 -8.15 8.84
CA PHE A 150 -4.71 -8.35 9.05
C PHE A 150 -5.02 -9.83 9.31
N GLU A 151 -4.26 -10.76 8.73
CA GLU A 151 -4.55 -12.19 8.82
C GLU A 151 -4.21 -12.84 10.17
N ASP A 152 -3.29 -12.29 10.96
CA ASP A 152 -2.87 -12.90 12.23
C ASP A 152 -2.61 -11.93 13.39
N GLU A 153 -2.79 -10.61 13.18
CA GLU A 153 -2.67 -9.53 14.18
C GLU A 153 -1.37 -9.56 15.02
N THR A 154 -0.34 -10.29 14.59
CA THR A 154 0.87 -10.56 15.39
C THR A 154 2.13 -10.37 14.58
N THR A 155 2.12 -10.74 13.30
CA THR A 155 3.27 -10.58 12.42
C THR A 155 3.38 -9.12 11.97
N ASN A 156 4.53 -8.49 12.18
CA ASN A 156 4.81 -7.15 11.64
C ASN A 156 4.80 -7.15 10.11
N ARG A 157 4.09 -6.20 9.49
CA ARG A 157 3.89 -6.14 8.03
C ARG A 157 5.17 -5.88 7.24
N MET A 158 6.07 -5.05 7.74
CA MET A 158 7.36 -4.80 7.08
C MET A 158 8.23 -6.08 7.09
N ILE A 159 8.28 -6.79 8.22
CA ILE A 159 9.03 -8.05 8.34
C ILE A 159 8.44 -9.13 7.42
N GLU A 160 7.11 -9.23 7.37
CA GLU A 160 6.42 -10.10 6.42
C GLU A 160 6.85 -9.78 4.98
N SER A 161 6.78 -8.50 4.59
CA SER A 161 7.10 -8.06 3.23
C SER A 161 8.55 -8.39 2.87
N MET A 162 9.48 -8.23 3.80
CA MET A 162 10.88 -8.62 3.64
C MET A 162 11.05 -10.14 3.47
N GLN A 163 10.36 -10.96 4.26
CA GLN A 163 10.40 -12.42 4.11
C GLN A 163 9.87 -12.86 2.75
N LEU A 164 8.74 -12.28 2.32
CA LEU A 164 8.17 -12.53 1.01
C LEU A 164 9.14 -12.10 -0.11
N PHE A 165 9.70 -10.89 -0.02
CA PHE A 165 10.70 -10.40 -0.98
C PHE A 165 11.89 -11.35 -1.09
N SER A 166 12.46 -11.79 0.05
CA SER A 166 13.58 -12.72 0.07
C SER A 166 13.25 -14.03 -0.65
N SER A 167 12.03 -14.57 -0.45
CA SER A 167 11.60 -15.80 -1.13
C SER A 167 11.52 -15.65 -2.65
N ILE A 168 11.07 -14.50 -3.15
CA ILE A 168 10.94 -14.22 -4.59
C ILE A 168 12.31 -13.89 -5.18
N CYS A 169 13.06 -13.01 -4.52
CA CYS A 169 14.38 -12.55 -4.98
C CYS A 169 15.36 -13.71 -5.10
N ASN A 170 15.27 -14.71 -4.23
CA ASN A 170 16.16 -15.87 -4.23
C ASN A 170 15.56 -17.12 -4.90
N SER A 171 14.36 -17.01 -5.48
CA SER A 171 13.73 -18.12 -6.21
C SER A 171 14.53 -18.52 -7.45
N THR A 172 14.69 -19.82 -7.66
CA THR A 172 15.37 -20.40 -8.82
C THR A 172 14.66 -20.04 -10.14
N TRP A 173 13.34 -19.84 -10.10
CA TRP A 173 12.54 -19.40 -11.25
C TRP A 173 12.93 -18.01 -11.74
N PHE A 174 13.44 -17.15 -10.86
CA PHE A 174 13.66 -15.73 -11.16
C PHE A 174 15.13 -15.33 -11.19
N LEU A 175 16.08 -16.27 -11.23
CA LEU A 175 17.52 -15.95 -11.16
C LEU A 175 17.98 -14.95 -12.23
N SER A 176 17.40 -15.04 -13.44
CA SER A 176 17.76 -14.16 -14.57
C SER A 176 16.77 -13.01 -14.83
N THR A 177 15.67 -12.98 -14.07
CA THR A 177 14.60 -11.98 -14.15
C THR A 177 15.05 -10.66 -13.51
N ALA A 178 14.72 -9.52 -14.12
CA ALA A 178 15.03 -8.22 -13.51
C ALA A 178 14.16 -8.01 -12.25
N MET A 179 14.76 -7.52 -11.17
CA MET A 179 14.08 -7.30 -9.90
C MET A 179 13.97 -5.80 -9.65
N ILE A 180 12.74 -5.29 -9.66
CA ILE A 180 12.41 -3.90 -9.33
C ILE A 180 11.67 -3.90 -7.99
N LEU A 181 12.08 -3.04 -7.07
CA LEU A 181 11.49 -2.87 -5.76
C LEU A 181 10.91 -1.46 -5.63
N PHE A 182 9.59 -1.37 -5.48
CA PHE A 182 8.89 -0.15 -5.15
C PHE A 182 8.70 -0.05 -3.66
N LEU A 183 9.36 0.94 -3.06
CA LEU A 183 9.14 1.40 -1.70
C LEU A 183 7.97 2.40 -1.74
N ASN A 184 6.75 1.86 -1.65
CA ASN A 184 5.50 2.60 -1.85
C ASN A 184 4.97 3.21 -0.56
N LYS A 185 4.01 4.14 -0.68
CA LYS A 185 3.41 4.92 0.42
C LYS A 185 4.44 5.82 1.10
N LYS A 186 5.36 6.39 0.31
CA LYS A 186 6.41 7.26 0.83
C LYS A 186 5.87 8.54 1.49
N ASP A 187 4.72 9.02 1.01
CA ASP A 187 3.95 10.12 1.55
C ASP A 187 3.49 9.82 2.99
N LEU A 188 2.87 8.66 3.21
CA LEU A 188 2.44 8.22 4.53
C LEU A 188 3.63 7.92 5.45
N PHE A 189 4.72 7.40 4.91
CA PHE A 189 5.96 7.18 5.67
C PHE A 189 6.57 8.50 6.14
N MET A 190 6.60 9.53 5.29
CA MET A 190 7.13 10.85 5.62
C MET A 190 6.38 11.53 6.77
N GLU A 191 5.06 11.38 6.84
CA GLU A 191 4.27 11.83 7.99
C GLU A 191 4.57 11.00 9.25
N LYS A 192 4.57 9.67 9.11
CA LYS A 192 4.63 8.75 10.25
C LYS A 192 5.99 8.73 10.94
N ILE A 193 7.08 8.82 10.18
CA ILE A 193 8.45 8.75 10.73
C ILE A 193 8.72 9.88 11.74
N GLN A 194 8.03 11.02 11.61
CA GLN A 194 8.14 12.12 12.57
C GLN A 194 7.59 11.79 13.96
N ARG A 195 6.78 10.73 14.08
CA ARG A 195 6.08 10.34 15.31
C ARG A 195 6.56 9.00 15.86
N VAL A 196 6.71 7.99 14.99
CA VAL A 196 7.08 6.62 15.38
C VAL A 196 8.39 6.23 14.72
N ASN A 197 9.38 5.81 15.50
CA ASN A 197 10.67 5.36 14.98
C ASN A 197 10.55 3.97 14.32
N ILE A 198 11.34 3.71 13.27
CA ILE A 198 11.39 2.41 12.59
C ILE A 198 11.96 1.28 13.46
N THR A 199 12.51 1.59 14.65
CA THR A 199 12.95 0.58 15.63
C THR A 199 11.87 -0.41 16.05
N THR A 200 10.60 -0.07 15.86
CA THR A 200 9.46 -0.98 16.01
C THR A 200 9.53 -2.21 15.10
N ALA A 201 10.04 -2.06 13.87
CA ALA A 201 10.34 -3.17 12.96
C ALA A 201 11.83 -3.56 13.01
N PHE A 202 12.73 -2.61 13.26
CA PHE A 202 14.17 -2.80 13.17
C PHE A 202 14.88 -2.43 14.48
N PRO A 203 14.89 -3.32 15.48
CA PRO A 203 15.45 -3.02 16.80
C PRO A 203 16.92 -2.53 16.77
N ASP A 204 17.69 -2.98 15.77
CA ASP A 204 19.10 -2.63 15.57
C ASP A 204 19.31 -1.33 14.77
N TYR A 205 18.27 -0.52 14.55
CA TYR A 205 18.41 0.77 13.87
C TYR A 205 18.97 1.84 14.80
N GLU A 206 20.16 2.34 14.47
CA GLU A 206 20.87 3.37 15.25
C GLU A 206 20.81 4.77 14.61
N GLY A 207 20.14 4.91 13.47
CA GLY A 207 20.03 6.19 12.76
C GLY A 207 19.02 7.18 13.35
N GLY A 208 18.99 8.38 12.80
CA GLY A 208 18.07 9.44 13.19
C GLY A 208 16.63 9.17 12.79
N GLN A 209 15.67 9.67 13.57
CA GLN A 209 14.24 9.61 13.24
C GLN A 209 13.89 10.64 12.15
N ASN A 210 14.40 10.44 10.94
CA ASN A 210 14.15 11.26 9.77
C ASN A 210 13.95 10.39 8.52
N TYR A 211 13.33 10.98 7.51
CA TYR A 211 12.96 10.26 6.29
C TYR A 211 14.16 9.64 5.58
N ASP A 212 15.21 10.43 5.33
CA ASP A 212 16.34 10.00 4.50
C ASP A 212 17.11 8.84 5.14
N GLU A 213 17.46 8.95 6.43
CA GLU A 213 18.19 7.88 7.13
C GLU A 213 17.34 6.61 7.25
N ALA A 214 16.05 6.74 7.56
CA ALA A 214 15.17 5.59 7.75
C ALA A 214 14.86 4.86 6.43
N VAL A 215 14.57 5.60 5.34
CA VAL A 215 14.38 4.99 4.01
C VAL A 215 15.66 4.34 3.51
N ASN A 216 16.82 4.96 3.72
CA ASN A 216 18.09 4.36 3.31
C ASN A 216 18.40 3.07 4.10
N TYR A 217 18.03 3.02 5.38
CA TYR A 217 18.14 1.79 6.17
C TYR A 217 17.19 0.69 5.66
N ILE A 218 15.95 1.03 5.32
CA ILE A 218 15.01 0.08 4.71
C ILE A 218 15.58 -0.44 3.38
N LYS A 219 16.08 0.44 2.50
CA LYS A 219 16.76 0.05 1.25
C LYS A 219 17.93 -0.91 1.49
N LEU A 220 18.77 -0.61 2.48
CA LEU A 220 19.87 -1.48 2.88
C LEU A 220 19.35 -2.86 3.29
N LYS A 221 18.34 -2.90 4.17
CA LYS A 221 17.75 -4.15 4.65
C LYS A 221 17.15 -5.00 3.54
N PHE A 222 16.49 -4.41 2.55
CA PHE A 222 16.03 -5.15 1.37
C PHE A 222 17.18 -5.61 0.47
N SER A 223 18.24 -4.82 0.34
CA SER A 223 19.42 -5.18 -0.46
C SER A 223 20.16 -6.39 0.13
N GLU A 224 20.27 -6.46 1.46
CA GLU A 224 20.89 -7.56 2.19
C GLU A 224 20.18 -8.92 1.98
N LEU A 225 18.91 -8.90 1.57
CA LEU A 225 18.14 -10.12 1.30
C LEU A 225 18.52 -10.78 -0.04
N ASN A 226 19.28 -10.11 -0.90
CA ASN A 226 19.74 -10.67 -2.17
C ASN A 226 20.95 -11.58 -1.97
N LEU A 227 20.74 -12.89 -2.09
CA LEU A 227 21.82 -13.88 -1.96
C LEU A 227 22.68 -14.01 -3.23
N ASN A 228 22.34 -13.31 -4.31
CA ASN A 228 23.02 -13.40 -5.60
C ASN A 228 23.37 -12.00 -6.18
N PRO A 229 24.07 -11.12 -5.43
CA PRO A 229 24.31 -9.73 -5.84
C PRO A 229 25.09 -9.61 -7.16
N ASP A 230 26.00 -10.55 -7.44
CA ASP A 230 26.79 -10.56 -8.68
C ASP A 230 25.96 -10.87 -9.94
N LYS A 231 24.81 -11.53 -9.77
CA LYS A 231 23.96 -12.00 -10.88
C LYS A 231 22.66 -11.22 -11.01
N LYS A 232 22.22 -10.61 -9.92
CA LYS A 232 20.92 -9.96 -9.83
C LYS A 232 21.07 -8.60 -9.16
N THR A 233 20.81 -7.55 -9.91
CA THR A 233 20.65 -6.20 -9.41
C THR A 233 19.20 -5.96 -9.00
N ILE A 234 18.99 -5.31 -7.85
CA ILE A 234 17.68 -4.83 -7.41
C ILE A 234 17.59 -3.34 -7.72
N TYR A 235 16.61 -2.95 -8.52
CA TYR A 235 16.35 -1.54 -8.85
C TYR A 235 15.30 -0.98 -7.89
N MET A 236 15.73 -0.13 -6.96
CA MET A 236 14.86 0.39 -5.90
C MET A 236 14.35 1.79 -6.24
N HIS A 237 13.03 1.98 -6.14
CA HIS A 237 12.37 3.27 -6.35
C HIS A 237 11.45 3.61 -5.19
N GLU A 238 11.55 4.84 -4.68
CA GLU A 238 10.58 5.39 -3.74
C GLU A 238 9.37 5.90 -4.50
N THR A 239 8.18 5.42 -4.15
CA THR A 239 6.95 5.64 -4.91
C THR A 239 5.80 6.08 -4.02
N CYS A 240 4.91 6.86 -4.63
CA CYS A 240 3.57 7.15 -4.18
C CYS A 240 2.66 6.71 -5.32
N ALA A 241 2.03 5.53 -5.20
CA ALA A 241 1.23 4.96 -6.28
C ALA A 241 0.00 5.82 -6.66
N THR A 242 -0.44 6.70 -5.77
CA THR A 242 -1.54 7.65 -6.00
C THR A 242 -1.08 8.94 -6.70
N ASP A 243 0.22 9.14 -6.90
CA ASP A 243 0.81 10.22 -7.70
C ASP A 243 1.13 9.72 -9.11
N THR A 244 0.23 10.02 -10.06
CA THR A 244 0.32 9.56 -11.45
C THR A 244 1.58 10.06 -12.16
N ASN A 245 2.05 11.28 -11.85
CA ASN A 245 3.27 11.83 -12.45
C ASN A 245 4.50 11.06 -11.98
N GLN A 246 4.57 10.78 -10.67
CA GLN A 246 5.69 10.02 -10.11
C GLN A 246 5.73 8.59 -10.67
N VAL A 247 4.57 7.92 -10.72
CA VAL A 247 4.47 6.56 -11.27
C VAL A 247 4.90 6.52 -12.74
N GLN A 248 4.51 7.50 -13.55
CA GLN A 248 4.93 7.58 -14.95
C GLN A 248 6.46 7.69 -15.09
N LEU A 249 7.11 8.52 -14.28
CA LEU A 249 8.57 8.67 -14.29
C LEU A 249 9.28 7.38 -13.87
N VAL A 250 8.78 6.74 -12.81
CA VAL A 250 9.34 5.49 -12.28
C VAL A 250 9.18 4.36 -13.30
N ILE A 251 8.00 4.20 -13.88
CA ILE A 251 7.75 3.19 -14.92
C ILE A 251 8.63 3.44 -16.13
N THR A 252 8.83 4.69 -16.56
CA THR A 252 9.71 4.99 -17.69
C THR A 252 11.15 4.56 -17.41
N SER A 253 11.67 4.84 -16.21
CA SER A 253 13.00 4.40 -15.78
C SER A 253 13.12 2.86 -15.71
N VAL A 254 12.07 2.19 -15.24
CA VAL A 254 11.99 0.73 -15.22
C VAL A 254 12.01 0.17 -16.64
N ILE A 255 11.23 0.73 -17.56
CA ILE A 255 11.19 0.33 -18.97
C ILE A 255 12.56 0.49 -19.62
N ASP A 256 13.22 1.64 -19.44
CA ASP A 256 14.54 1.89 -20.01
C ASP A 256 15.59 0.89 -19.48
N THR A 257 15.51 0.53 -18.19
CA THR A 257 16.38 -0.48 -17.57
C THR A 257 16.15 -1.88 -18.17
N ILE A 258 14.89 -2.27 -18.35
CA ILE A 258 14.52 -3.56 -18.97
C ILE A 258 14.99 -3.60 -20.42
N ILE A 259 14.78 -2.53 -21.18
CA ILE A 259 15.21 -2.42 -22.57
C ILE A 259 16.74 -2.51 -22.68
N GLN A 260 17.49 -1.76 -21.87
CA GLN A 260 18.96 -1.81 -21.87
C GLN A 260 19.47 -3.22 -21.58
N LYS A 261 18.90 -3.91 -20.58
CA LYS A 261 19.30 -5.28 -20.23
C LYS A 261 18.98 -6.28 -21.35
N ASN A 262 17.85 -6.11 -22.03
CA ASN A 262 17.46 -6.96 -23.16
C ASN A 262 18.34 -6.70 -24.39
N LEU A 263 18.70 -5.44 -24.67
CA LEU A 263 19.61 -5.07 -25.76
C LEU A 263 21.04 -5.60 -25.52
N GLN A 264 21.54 -5.54 -24.29
CA GLN A 264 22.81 -6.17 -23.90
C GLN A 264 22.79 -7.69 -24.10
N LYS A 265 21.71 -8.37 -23.67
CA LYS A 265 21.55 -9.81 -23.91
C LYS A 265 21.53 -10.17 -25.40
N ALA A 266 21.01 -9.28 -26.25
CA ALA A 266 20.96 -9.46 -27.70
C ALA A 266 22.28 -9.06 -28.42
N GLY A 267 23.31 -8.62 -27.69
CA GLY A 267 24.60 -8.21 -28.26
C GLY A 267 24.54 -6.90 -29.05
N MET A 268 23.55 -6.05 -28.78
CA MET A 268 23.32 -4.79 -29.49
C MET A 268 23.83 -3.54 -28.73
N MET A 269 24.59 -3.74 -27.64
CA MET A 269 25.30 -2.71 -26.87
C MET A 269 26.69 -3.20 -26.48
#